data_AF-A0A959EL50-F1
#
_entry.id   AF-A0A959EL50-F1
#
_cell.length_a   1.000
_cell.length_b   1.000
_cell.length_c   1.000
_cell.angle_alpha   90.00
_cell.angle_beta   90.00
_cell.angle_gamma   90.00
#
_symmetry.space_group_name_H-M   'P 1'
#
loop_
_entity.id
_entity.type
_entity.pdbx_description
1 polymer ?
#
loop_
_entity_poly.entity_id
_entity_poly.type
_entity_poly.pdbx_seq_one_letter_code
_entity_poly.pdbx_strand_id
1 'polypeptide(L)'
;GINPFTYAATNDVNNISQPHGVGFVWCSMLWDMTWLLIDEYGFDPDFYNGTGGNNIAMQLVTEGMKIQPCGPGFIDGRDAILEADMQLYGGANQCLIWEAFAKRGLGVSASQGSANSRTDQVEAFDLPT
;
A
#
# COMPACT_ATOMS: atom_id res chain seq x y z
N GLY A 1 0.93 -12.94 -12.38
CA GLY A 1 -0.31 -12.21 -12.70
C GLY A 1 -0.12 -11.38 -13.95
N ILE A 2 -1.16 -10.69 -14.42
CA ILE A 2 -1.12 -9.84 -15.64
C ILE A 2 -0.20 -8.62 -15.45
N ASN A 3 -0.13 -8.05 -14.23
CA ASN A 3 0.74 -6.94 -13.87
C ASN A 3 1.86 -7.44 -12.92
N PRO A 4 3.12 -7.58 -13.40
CA PRO A 4 4.24 -8.11 -12.61
C PRO A 4 5.04 -7.04 -11.84
N PHE A 5 4.63 -5.76 -11.85
CA PHE A 5 5.42 -4.69 -11.26
C PHE A 5 5.44 -4.77 -9.72
N THR A 6 6.66 -4.65 -9.17
CA THR A 6 6.99 -4.63 -7.74
C THR A 6 7.68 -3.32 -7.37
N TYR A 7 8.00 -3.15 -6.08
CA TYR A 7 8.60 -1.94 -5.55
C TYR A 7 9.90 -1.57 -6.26
N ALA A 8 10.78 -2.53 -6.57
CA ALA A 8 12.05 -2.26 -7.26
C ALA A 8 11.88 -1.66 -8.67
N ALA A 9 10.71 -1.78 -9.31
CA ALA A 9 10.45 -1.12 -10.59
C ALA A 9 10.61 0.40 -10.51
N THR A 10 10.34 0.98 -9.34
CA THR A 10 10.54 2.41 -9.11
C THR A 10 12.01 2.83 -9.31
N ASN A 11 12.98 1.92 -9.28
CA ASN A 11 14.40 2.18 -9.56
C ASN A 11 14.73 2.29 -11.05
N ASP A 12 13.84 1.82 -11.94
CA ASP A 12 14.07 1.85 -13.38
C ASP A 12 13.74 3.23 -13.95
N VAL A 13 14.75 4.10 -14.01
CA VAL A 13 14.64 5.46 -14.54
C VAL A 13 14.40 5.51 -16.06
N ASN A 14 14.66 4.42 -16.78
CA ASN A 14 14.53 4.38 -18.23
C ASN A 14 13.10 3.99 -18.65
N ASN A 15 12.44 3.11 -17.88
CA ASN A 15 11.14 2.55 -18.25
C ASN A 15 9.99 2.99 -17.34
N ILE A 16 10.26 3.48 -16.13
CA ILE A 16 9.24 3.97 -15.21
C ILE A 16 9.29 5.49 -15.13
N SER A 17 8.23 6.15 -15.61
CA SER A 17 8.13 7.61 -15.59
C SER A 17 7.96 8.16 -14.16
N GLN A 18 8.42 9.40 -13.95
CA GLN A 18 8.21 10.13 -12.70
C GLN A 18 7.31 11.36 -12.96
N PRO A 19 6.31 11.64 -12.11
CA PRO A 19 5.88 10.84 -10.96
C PRO A 19 4.93 9.68 -11.32
N HIS A 20 4.35 9.66 -12.53
CA HIS A 20 3.19 8.81 -12.82
C HIS A 20 3.47 7.30 -12.85
N GLY A 21 4.62 6.86 -13.38
CA GLY A 21 5.01 5.45 -13.34
C GLY A 21 5.29 4.96 -11.92
N VAL A 22 5.86 5.82 -11.07
CA VAL A 22 5.99 5.54 -9.63
C VAL A 22 4.62 5.43 -8.97
N GLY A 23 3.71 6.37 -9.27
CA GLY A 23 2.32 6.32 -8.79
C GLY A 23 1.58 5.05 -9.24
N PHE A 24 1.86 4.54 -10.45
CA PHE A 24 1.31 3.27 -10.93
C PHE A 24 1.77 2.08 -10.07
N VAL A 25 3.03 2.04 -9.62
CA VAL A 25 3.51 0.97 -8.71
C VAL A 25 2.77 1.05 -7.37
N TRP A 26 2.63 2.26 -6.80
CA TRP A 26 1.87 2.48 -5.56
C TRP A 26 0.41 2.05 -5.68
N CYS A 27 -0.29 2.52 -6.71
CA CYS A 27 -1.69 2.16 -6.95
C CYS A 27 -1.87 0.66 -7.22
N SER A 28 -0.87 -0.03 -7.76
CA SER A 28 -0.92 -1.49 -7.93
C SER A 28 -0.95 -2.22 -6.58
N MET A 29 -0.27 -1.70 -5.55
CA MET A 29 -0.31 -2.24 -4.17
C MET A 29 -1.67 -1.99 -3.53
N LEU A 30 -2.17 -0.75 -3.62
CA LEU A 30 -3.48 -0.38 -3.09
C LEU A 30 -4.62 -1.15 -3.76
N TRP A 31 -4.48 -1.46 -5.05
CA TRP A 31 -5.44 -2.29 -5.78
C TRP A 31 -5.51 -3.71 -5.19
N ASP A 32 -4.36 -4.35 -4.95
CA ASP A 32 -4.32 -5.68 -4.35
C ASP A 32 -4.90 -5.66 -2.92
N MET A 33 -4.58 -4.64 -2.12
CA MET A 33 -5.15 -4.45 -0.77
C MET A 33 -6.68 -4.29 -0.83
N THR A 34 -7.17 -3.48 -1.76
CA THR A 34 -8.60 -3.24 -1.92
C THR A 34 -9.34 -4.54 -2.26
N TRP A 35 -8.79 -5.37 -3.14
CA TRP A 35 -9.41 -6.66 -3.47
C TRP A 35 -9.37 -7.66 -2.32
N LEU A 36 -8.27 -7.74 -1.57
CA LEU A 36 -8.23 -8.60 -0.38
C LEU A 36 -9.29 -8.19 0.65
N LEU A 37 -9.48 -6.89 0.85
CA LEU A 37 -10.54 -6.38 1.74
C LEU A 37 -11.94 -6.66 1.18
N ILE A 38 -12.15 -6.50 -0.14
CA ILE A 38 -13.44 -6.83 -0.78
C ILE A 38 -13.73 -8.33 -0.70
N ASP A 39 -12.72 -9.20 -0.83
CA ASP A 39 -12.89 -10.64 -0.72
C ASP A 39 -13.29 -11.05 0.71
N GLU A 40 -12.74 -10.38 1.74
CA GLU A 40 -13.06 -10.63 3.16
C GLU A 40 -14.43 -10.04 3.57
N TYR A 41 -14.70 -8.79 3.23
CA TYR A 41 -15.85 -8.04 3.74
C TYR A 41 -16.98 -7.82 2.72
N GLY A 42 -16.80 -8.27 1.48
CA GLY A 42 -17.71 -8.01 0.36
C GLY A 42 -17.57 -6.61 -0.22
N PHE A 43 -18.18 -6.39 -1.38
CA PHE A 43 -18.35 -5.07 -1.99
C PHE A 43 -19.67 -4.44 -1.54
N ASP A 44 -19.64 -3.15 -1.19
CA ASP A 44 -20.83 -2.37 -0.86
C ASP A 44 -21.00 -1.21 -1.86
N PRO A 45 -22.15 -1.13 -2.57
CA PRO A 45 -22.41 -0.07 -3.53
C PRO A 45 -22.67 1.31 -2.92
N ASP A 46 -22.92 1.43 -1.61
CA ASP A 46 -22.99 2.72 -0.93
C ASP A 46 -21.57 3.19 -0.56
N PHE A 47 -20.98 4.02 -1.40
CA PHE A 47 -19.64 4.56 -1.17
C PHE A 47 -19.53 5.51 0.05
N TYR A 48 -20.64 6.06 0.53
CA TYR A 48 -20.62 7.07 1.59
C TYR A 48 -20.88 6.47 2.97
N ASN A 49 -21.84 5.54 3.08
CA ASN A 49 -22.22 4.94 4.37
C ASN A 49 -22.00 3.42 4.42
N GLY A 50 -21.50 2.82 3.33
CA GLY A 50 -21.25 1.39 3.27
C GLY A 50 -20.12 0.93 4.20
N THR A 51 -20.13 -0.37 4.48
CA THR A 51 -19.17 -1.01 5.40
C THR A 51 -18.37 -2.12 4.72
N GLY A 52 -18.48 -2.27 3.40
CA GLY A 52 -17.75 -3.29 2.65
C GLY A 52 -16.25 -3.00 2.54
N GLY A 53 -15.52 -3.96 1.98
CA GLY A 53 -14.07 -3.87 1.83
C GLY A 53 -13.60 -2.67 1.02
N ASN A 54 -14.38 -2.23 0.02
CA ASN A 54 -14.11 -0.99 -0.71
C ASN A 54 -14.22 0.27 0.17
N ASN A 55 -15.16 0.31 1.12
CA ASN A 55 -15.28 1.42 2.06
C ASN A 55 -14.12 1.39 3.07
N ILE A 56 -13.77 0.21 3.58
CA ILE A 56 -12.63 0.02 4.50
C ILE A 56 -11.34 0.47 3.81
N ALA A 57 -11.08 0.02 2.58
CA ALA A 57 -9.89 0.42 1.82
C ALA A 57 -9.80 1.94 1.66
N MET A 58 -10.91 2.61 1.32
CA MET A 58 -10.95 4.06 1.19
C MET A 58 -10.69 4.76 2.53
N GLN A 59 -11.26 4.27 3.63
CA GLN A 59 -11.04 4.80 4.98
C GLN A 59 -9.58 4.66 5.39
N LEU A 60 -8.98 3.48 5.21
CA LEU A 60 -7.58 3.21 5.54
C LEU A 60 -6.62 4.10 4.75
N VAL A 61 -6.80 4.24 3.43
CA VAL A 61 -5.95 5.11 2.60
C VAL A 61 -6.12 6.57 3.01
N THR A 62 -7.36 7.01 3.25
CA THR A 62 -7.65 8.41 3.64
C THR A 62 -7.07 8.76 5.00
N GLU A 63 -7.18 7.86 5.98
CA GLU A 63 -6.63 8.07 7.30
C GLU A 63 -5.10 7.95 7.30
N GLY A 64 -4.54 7.00 6.53
CA GLY A 64 -3.10 6.88 6.31
C GLY A 64 -2.47 8.17 5.74
N MET A 65 -3.16 8.84 4.80
CA MET A 65 -2.71 10.15 4.29
C MET A 65 -2.64 11.25 5.36
N LYS A 66 -3.45 11.16 6.42
CA LYS A 66 -3.39 12.11 7.55
C LYS A 66 -2.27 11.77 8.53
N ILE A 67 -1.95 10.48 8.68
CA ILE A 67 -0.98 9.95 9.64
C ILE A 67 0.46 10.07 9.12
N GLN A 68 0.68 9.82 7.82
CA GLN A 68 2.02 9.77 7.24
C GLN A 68 2.82 11.08 7.44
N PRO A 69 4.16 11.01 7.54
CA PRO A 69 5.00 12.20 7.65
C PRO A 69 4.95 13.10 6.41
N CYS A 70 5.48 14.31 6.53
CA CYS A 70 5.71 15.19 5.39
C CYS A 70 6.83 14.64 4.51
N GLY A 71 6.61 14.58 3.19
CA GLY A 71 7.55 14.00 2.23
C GLY A 71 7.77 12.49 2.44
N PRO A 72 6.70 11.67 2.46
CA PRO A 72 6.79 10.25 2.75
C PRO A 72 7.42 9.45 1.61
N GLY A 73 8.09 8.35 1.95
CA GLY A 73 8.37 7.24 1.03
C GLY A 73 7.25 6.20 1.00
N PHE A 74 7.43 5.11 0.26
CA PHE A 74 6.41 4.05 0.16
C PHE A 74 6.19 3.33 1.49
N ILE A 75 7.27 3.10 2.26
CA ILE A 75 7.19 2.43 3.55
C ILE A 75 6.44 3.30 4.55
N ASP A 76 6.72 4.61 4.57
CA ASP A 76 5.96 5.55 5.39
C ASP A 76 4.45 5.49 5.07
N GLY A 77 4.09 5.42 3.79
CA GLY A 77 2.69 5.29 3.36
C GLY A 77 2.05 3.97 3.79
N ARG A 78 2.76 2.84 3.66
CA ARG A 78 2.29 1.52 4.13
C ARG A 78 2.09 1.52 5.64
N ASP A 79 3.07 2.00 6.39
CA ASP A 79 3.05 1.99 7.85
C ASP A 79 1.95 2.92 8.38
N ALA A 80 1.68 4.04 7.70
CA ALA A 80 0.55 4.90 8.01
C ALA A 80 -0.82 4.23 7.74
N ILE A 81 -0.92 3.38 6.72
CA ILE A 81 -2.13 2.57 6.46
C ILE A 81 -2.31 1.48 7.53
N LEU A 82 -1.22 0.83 7.95
CA LEU A 82 -1.25 -0.14 9.06
C LEU A 82 -1.67 0.55 10.38
N GLU A 83 -1.16 1.74 10.65
CA GLU A 83 -1.57 2.53 11.83
C GLU A 83 -3.02 3.01 11.73
N ALA A 84 -3.49 3.40 10.55
CA ALA A 84 -4.90 3.70 10.32
C ALA A 84 -5.81 2.51 10.67
N ASP A 85 -5.39 1.30 10.32
CA ASP A 85 -6.12 0.08 10.67
C ASP A 85 -6.15 -0.18 12.18
N MET A 86 -5.04 0.10 12.88
CA MET A 86 -5.01 0.06 14.33
C MET A 86 -6.01 1.05 14.96
N GLN A 87 -6.10 2.26 14.43
CA GLN A 87 -6.97 3.31 14.98
C GLN A 87 -8.45 3.10 14.68
N LEU A 88 -8.79 2.65 13.46
CA LEU A 88 -10.17 2.55 13.01
C LEU A 88 -10.79 1.17 13.29
N TYR A 89 -9.99 0.10 13.22
CA TYR A 89 -10.48 -1.28 13.27
C TYR A 89 -9.74 -2.15 14.29
N GLY A 90 -8.88 -1.57 15.13
CA GLY A 90 -8.16 -2.32 16.16
C GLY A 90 -7.16 -3.34 15.60
N GLY A 91 -6.68 -3.14 14.37
CA GLY A 91 -5.72 -4.05 13.73
C GLY A 91 -6.34 -5.27 13.05
N ALA A 92 -7.66 -5.28 12.82
CA ALA A 92 -8.34 -6.42 12.23
C ALA A 92 -7.83 -6.77 10.82
N ASN A 93 -7.29 -5.81 10.07
CA ASN A 93 -6.91 -5.98 8.68
C ASN A 93 -5.40 -6.10 8.44
N GLN A 94 -4.57 -6.11 9.49
CA GLN A 94 -3.11 -6.12 9.39
C GLN A 94 -2.60 -7.23 8.46
N CYS A 95 -3.16 -8.44 8.54
CA CYS A 95 -2.77 -9.58 7.72
C CYS A 95 -2.97 -9.29 6.22
N LEU A 96 -4.15 -8.77 5.84
CA LEU A 96 -4.50 -8.46 4.45
C LEU A 96 -3.66 -7.30 3.90
N ILE A 97 -3.40 -6.28 4.73
CA ILE A 97 -2.56 -5.13 4.36
C ILE A 97 -1.13 -5.62 4.11
N TRP A 98 -0.55 -6.38 5.04
CA TRP A 98 0.79 -6.95 4.87
C TRP A 98 0.89 -7.87 3.65
N GLU A 99 -0.10 -8.73 3.42
CA GLU A 99 -0.15 -9.59 2.23
C GLU A 99 -0.08 -8.78 0.94
N ALA A 100 -0.92 -7.74 0.80
CA ALA A 100 -0.95 -6.90 -0.40
C ALA A 100 0.39 -6.20 -0.67
N PHE A 101 0.97 -5.58 0.35
CA PHE A 101 2.20 -4.81 0.21
C PHE A 101 3.43 -5.72 0.03
N ALA A 102 3.56 -6.78 0.82
CA ALA A 102 4.66 -7.73 0.71
C ALA A 102 4.67 -8.45 -0.64
N LYS A 103 3.50 -8.82 -1.17
CA LYS A 103 3.37 -9.42 -2.51
C LYS A 103 3.98 -8.57 -3.63
N ARG A 104 4.05 -7.24 -3.43
CA ARG A 104 4.64 -6.30 -4.39
C ARG A 104 5.98 -5.74 -3.95
N GLY A 105 6.69 -6.40 -3.05
CA GLY A 105 8.04 -6.01 -2.68
C GLY A 105 8.12 -4.93 -1.60
N LEU A 106 7.01 -4.64 -0.91
CA LEU A 106 6.98 -3.69 0.21
C LEU A 106 6.76 -4.40 1.56
N GLY A 107 7.41 -5.56 1.74
CA GLY A 107 7.39 -6.39 2.95
C GLY A 107 8.21 -5.81 4.11
N VAL A 108 8.28 -6.55 5.21
CA VAL A 108 8.82 -6.06 6.49
C VAL A 108 10.27 -5.56 6.34
N SER A 109 11.13 -6.32 5.66
CA SER A 109 12.53 -5.97 5.49
C SER A 109 12.83 -5.02 4.31
N ALA A 110 11.81 -4.49 3.64
CA ALA A 110 11.99 -3.51 2.57
C ALA A 110 12.65 -2.24 3.13
N SER A 111 13.40 -1.53 2.29
CA SER A 111 14.01 -0.24 2.63
C SER A 111 13.54 0.82 1.63
N GLN A 112 13.11 1.98 2.13
CA GLN A 112 12.66 3.06 1.26
C GLN A 112 13.76 4.04 0.85
N GLY A 113 14.95 3.97 1.46
CA GLY A 113 16.00 4.95 1.21
C GLY A 113 15.56 6.38 1.55
N SER A 114 16.02 7.36 0.77
CA SER A 114 15.59 8.74 0.87
C SER A 114 14.34 9.02 0.03
N ALA A 115 13.33 9.70 0.58
CA ALA A 115 12.16 10.14 -0.19
C ALA A 115 12.50 11.08 -1.38
N ASN A 116 13.71 11.64 -1.41
CA ASN A 116 14.20 12.47 -2.52
C ASN A 116 14.95 11.68 -3.60
N SER A 117 15.07 10.36 -3.42
CA SER A 117 15.70 9.44 -4.36
C SER A 117 14.71 8.34 -4.70
N ARG A 118 14.73 7.92 -5.95
CA ARG A 118 13.93 6.79 -6.44
C ARG A 118 14.80 5.61 -6.85
N THR A 119 16.07 5.57 -6.47
CA THR A 119 17.01 4.54 -6.91
C THR A 119 17.77 3.88 -5.76
N ASP A 120 17.45 4.19 -4.51
CA ASP A 120 18.11 3.68 -3.30
C ASP A 120 17.20 2.84 -2.40
N GLN A 121 15.96 2.62 -2.82
CA GLN A 121 15.03 1.69 -2.20
C GLN A 121 15.32 0.24 -2.59
N VAL A 122 15.03 -0.67 -1.66
CA VAL A 122 15.24 -2.11 -1.76
C VAL A 122 13.93 -2.81 -1.44
N GLU A 123 13.49 -3.69 -2.33
CA GLU A 123 12.27 -4.45 -2.13
C GLU A 123 12.48 -5.68 -1.22
N ALA A 124 11.41 -6.08 -0.52
CA ALA A 124 11.36 -7.33 0.22
C ALA A 124 9.94 -7.90 0.23
N PHE A 125 9.81 -9.20 0.45
CA PHE A 125 8.55 -9.94 0.31
C PHE A 125 8.14 -10.67 1.60
N ASP A 126 8.87 -10.46 2.69
CA ASP A 126 8.60 -11.08 3.98
C ASP A 126 7.41 -10.44 4.70
N LEU A 127 6.65 -11.29 5.40
CA LEU A 127 5.55 -10.91 6.30
C LEU A 127 6.06 -10.87 7.75
N PRO A 128 5.37 -10.15 8.65
CA PRO A 128 5.65 -10.23 10.09
C PRO A 128 5.52 -11.67 10.61
N THR A 129 6.37 -12.03 11.57
CA THR A 129 6.35 -13.33 12.29
C THR A 129 5.39 -13.34 13.45
#